data_AF-A0A6G9H173-F1
#
_entry.id   AF-A0A6G9H173-F1
#
_cell.length_a   1.000
_cell.length_b   1.000
_cell.length_c   1.000
_cell.angle_alpha   90.00
_cell.angle_beta   90.00
_cell.angle_gamma   90.00
#
_symmetry.space_group_name_H-M   'P 1'
#
loop_
_entity.id
_entity.type
_entity.pdbx_description
1 polymer ?
#
loop_
_entity_poly.entity_id
_entity_poly.type
_entity_poly.pdbx_seq_one_letter_code
_entity_poly.pdbx_strand_id
1 'polypeptide(L)'
;MSYDLAVWEGPRPADDALASRCFTELYDRYIGAREPAVPPVERIAAFVAALLERWRDLTADTEDEDDLSPWSTGPLISEARGPLIYFPVRWSMAVEASAHAAEVASSMGLNCYDPQARQLRP
;
A
#
# COMPACT_ATOMS: atom_id res chain seq x y z
N MET A 1 1.09 -16.87 3.50
CA MET A 1 0.81 -16.19 2.22
C MET A 1 0.29 -14.81 2.56
N SER A 2 0.84 -13.76 1.95
CA SER A 2 0.33 -12.39 2.05
C SER A 2 -0.56 -12.08 0.85
N TYR A 3 -1.37 -11.04 0.98
CA TYR A 3 -2.08 -10.37 -0.10
C TYR A 3 -1.51 -8.95 -0.16
N ASP A 4 -1.17 -8.46 -1.35
CA ASP A 4 -0.41 -7.22 -1.49
C ASP A 4 -1.31 -6.12 -2.05
N LEU A 5 -1.01 -4.87 -1.70
CA LEU A 5 -1.68 -3.71 -2.28
C LEU A 5 -0.65 -2.70 -2.75
N ALA A 6 -0.99 -2.02 -3.84
CA ALA A 6 -0.23 -0.88 -4.32
C ALA A 6 -1.11 0.36 -4.24
N VAL A 7 -0.59 1.41 -3.61
CA VAL A 7 -1.23 2.73 -3.58
C VAL A 7 -0.26 3.78 -4.05
N TRP A 8 -0.67 4.63 -4.99
CA TRP A 8 0.19 5.71 -5.48
C TRP A 8 -0.51 7.04 -5.74
N GLU A 9 0.29 8.10 -5.66
CA GLU A 9 -0.06 9.45 -6.08
C GLU A 9 0.13 9.63 -7.59
N GLY A 10 -0.89 10.16 -8.27
CA GLY A 10 -0.83 10.52 -9.68
C GLY A 10 -2.19 10.47 -10.36
N PRO A 11 -2.26 10.80 -11.67
CA PRO A 11 -3.50 10.70 -12.43
C PRO A 11 -4.08 9.29 -12.36
N ARG A 12 -5.41 9.20 -12.23
CA ARG A 12 -6.10 7.90 -12.25
C ARG A 12 -6.00 7.28 -13.65
N PRO A 13 -5.47 6.05 -13.78
CA PRO A 13 -5.46 5.33 -15.05
C PRO A 13 -6.89 5.15 -15.59
N ALA A 14 -7.04 5.19 -16.92
CA ALA A 14 -8.36 5.07 -17.55
C ALA A 14 -8.95 3.66 -17.46
N ASP A 15 -8.11 2.63 -17.34
CA ASP A 15 -8.49 1.23 -17.24
C ASP A 15 -7.43 0.41 -16.45
N ASP A 16 -7.78 -0.83 -16.15
CA ASP A 16 -6.95 -1.76 -15.38
C ASP A 16 -5.66 -2.17 -16.10
N ALA A 17 -5.65 -2.13 -17.44
CA ALA A 17 -4.47 -2.45 -18.24
C ALA A 17 -3.42 -1.33 -18.13
N LEU A 18 -3.86 -0.07 -18.16
CA LEU A 18 -3.02 1.09 -17.88
C LEU A 18 -2.60 1.13 -16.42
N ALA A 19 -3.50 0.79 -15.47
CA ALA A 19 -3.14 0.69 -14.06
C ALA A 19 -2.04 -0.33 -13.81
N SER A 20 -2.14 -1.51 -14.45
CA SER A 20 -1.09 -2.54 -14.40
C SER A 20 0.26 -2.00 -14.87
N ARG A 21 0.29 -1.25 -15.98
CA ARG A 21 1.53 -0.68 -16.53
C ARG A 21 2.11 0.40 -15.62
N CYS A 22 1.27 1.32 -15.15
CA CYS A 22 1.68 2.36 -14.21
C CYS A 22 2.26 1.75 -12.93
N PHE A 23 1.61 0.71 -12.38
CA PHE A 23 2.12 -0.01 -11.22
C PHE A 23 3.50 -0.62 -11.49
N THR A 24 3.68 -1.36 -12.59
CA THR A 24 4.98 -1.97 -12.93
C THR A 24 6.08 -0.91 -13.05
N GLU A 25 5.81 0.19 -13.76
CA GLU A 25 6.79 1.29 -13.92
C GLU A 25 7.17 1.94 -12.58
N LEU A 26 6.18 2.18 -11.71
CA LEU A 26 6.42 2.74 -10.38
C LEU A 26 7.15 1.75 -9.47
N TYR A 27 6.77 0.48 -9.50
CA TYR A 27 7.41 -0.57 -8.71
C TYR A 27 8.88 -0.70 -9.10
N ASP A 28 9.18 -0.85 -10.39
CA ASP A 28 10.56 -0.98 -10.88
C ASP A 28 11.40 0.24 -10.52
N ARG A 29 10.81 1.43 -10.57
CA ARG A 29 11.51 2.69 -10.26
C ARG A 29 11.77 2.89 -8.77
N TYR A 30 10.78 2.62 -7.91
CA TYR A 30 10.86 3.01 -6.51
C TYR A 30 11.17 1.84 -5.58
N ILE A 31 10.64 0.64 -5.85
CA ILE A 31 10.75 -0.53 -4.97
C ILE A 31 11.81 -1.51 -5.48
N GLY A 32 11.82 -1.80 -6.78
CA GLY A 32 12.75 -2.74 -7.42
C GLY A 32 14.14 -2.17 -7.74
N ALA A 33 14.30 -0.84 -7.73
CA ALA A 33 15.56 -0.18 -8.04
C ALA A 33 16.58 -0.35 -6.89
N ARG A 34 17.86 -0.46 -7.26
CA ARG A 34 19.00 -0.46 -6.32
C ARG A 34 19.42 0.93 -5.85
N GLU A 35 18.77 1.97 -6.36
CA GLU A 35 19.05 3.37 -6.01
C GLU A 35 18.72 3.67 -4.54
N PRO A 36 19.30 4.74 -3.95
CA PRO A 36 18.99 5.11 -2.58
C PRO A 36 17.49 5.36 -2.39
N ALA A 37 16.99 4.92 -1.23
CA ALA A 37 15.62 5.09 -0.78
C ALA A 37 15.13 6.53 -0.96
N VAL A 38 14.20 6.75 -1.90
CA VAL A 38 13.48 8.02 -2.01
C VAL A 38 12.43 8.08 -0.90
N PRO A 39 12.43 9.11 -0.03
CA PRO A 39 11.41 9.25 1.00
C PRO A 39 10.00 9.30 0.39
N PRO A 40 8.97 8.78 1.08
CA PRO A 40 7.60 8.88 0.61
C PRO A 40 7.16 10.34 0.52
N VAL A 41 6.35 10.65 -0.49
CA VAL A 41 5.69 11.96 -0.60
C VAL A 41 4.65 12.13 0.51
N GLU A 42 4.34 13.39 0.83
CA GLU A 42 3.45 13.75 1.95
C GLU A 42 2.10 13.02 1.89
N ARG A 43 1.51 12.89 0.70
CA ARG A 43 0.21 12.21 0.55
C ARG A 43 0.27 10.71 0.84
N ILE A 44 1.37 10.05 0.50
CA ILE A 44 1.58 8.63 0.83
C ILE A 44 1.85 8.46 2.32
N ALA A 45 2.63 9.36 2.94
CA ALA A 45 2.83 9.34 4.38
C ALA A 45 1.51 9.58 5.15
N ALA A 46 0.66 10.49 4.67
CA ALA A 46 -0.67 10.73 5.24
C ALA A 46 -1.60 9.52 5.08
N PHE A 47 -1.55 8.85 3.93
CA PHE A 47 -2.27 7.59 3.70
C PHE A 47 -1.86 6.51 4.72
N VAL A 48 -0.56 6.32 4.94
CA VAL A 48 -0.06 5.36 5.95
C VAL A 48 -0.55 5.74 7.34
N ALA A 49 -0.43 7.02 7.72
CA ALA A 49 -0.90 7.48 9.03
C ALA A 49 -2.38 7.19 9.26
N ALA A 50 -3.23 7.41 8.24
CA ALA A 50 -4.66 7.12 8.32
C ALA A 50 -4.96 5.61 8.48
N LEU A 51 -4.21 4.72 7.83
CA LEU A 51 -4.34 3.28 8.08
C LEU A 51 -3.96 2.91 9.53
N LEU A 52 -2.94 3.57 10.07
CA LEU A 52 -2.43 3.34 11.42
C LEU A 52 -3.33 3.89 12.53
N GLU A 53 -4.28 4.79 12.21
CA GLU A 53 -5.33 5.22 13.14
C GLU A 53 -6.29 4.07 13.49
N ARG A 54 -6.51 3.15 12.55
CA ARG A 54 -7.38 1.99 12.73
C ARG A 54 -6.64 0.77 13.25
N TRP A 55 -5.48 0.47 12.67
CA TRP A 55 -4.70 -0.72 13.02
C TRP A 55 -3.30 -0.34 13.44
N ARG A 56 -2.88 -0.79 14.63
CA ARG A 56 -1.54 -0.52 15.13
C ARG A 56 -0.48 -1.06 14.16
N ASP A 57 0.61 -0.32 14.08
CA ASP A 57 1.75 -0.69 13.25
C ASP A 57 2.41 -1.98 13.79
N LEU A 58 3.04 -2.72 12.88
CA LEU A 58 3.83 -3.89 13.23
C LEU A 58 5.26 -3.43 13.53
N THR A 59 5.69 -3.54 14.78
CA THR A 59 7.04 -3.22 15.24
C THR A 59 7.60 -4.40 16.01
N ALA A 60 8.91 -4.42 16.26
CA ALA A 60 9.57 -5.48 17.03
C ALA A 60 8.97 -5.66 18.45
N ASP A 61 8.27 -4.67 18.97
CA ASP A 61 7.61 -4.72 20.29
C ASP A 61 6.15 -5.21 20.22
N THR A 62 5.54 -5.29 19.03
CA THR A 62 4.13 -5.65 18.82
C THR A 62 3.92 -6.96 18.08
N GLU A 63 4.99 -7.68 17.70
CA GLU A 63 4.93 -8.98 17.01
C GLU A 63 4.15 -10.06 17.79
N ASP A 64 4.05 -9.95 19.12
CA ASP A 64 3.29 -10.90 19.95
C ASP A 64 1.78 -10.53 20.11
N GLU A 65 1.36 -9.32 19.73
CA GLU A 65 -0.05 -8.85 19.73
C GLU A 65 -0.70 -8.97 18.33
N ASP A 66 -0.12 -9.85 17.51
CA ASP A 66 -0.22 -9.93 16.05
C ASP A 66 -1.63 -10.22 15.48
N ASP A 67 -2.59 -10.63 16.29
CA ASP A 67 -3.91 -11.05 15.81
C ASP A 67 -4.83 -9.87 15.42
N LEU A 68 -4.46 -8.64 15.79
CA LEU A 68 -5.30 -7.46 15.53
C LEU A 68 -4.79 -6.58 14.39
N SER A 69 -3.54 -6.75 13.94
CA SER A 69 -2.96 -5.96 12.86
C SER A 69 -3.03 -6.72 11.53
N PRO A 70 -3.51 -6.11 10.44
CA PRO A 70 -3.56 -6.75 9.14
C PRO A 70 -2.19 -6.75 8.44
N TRP A 71 -1.17 -6.07 8.96
CA TRP A 71 0.13 -5.93 8.28
C TRP A 71 0.94 -7.22 8.37
N SER A 72 1.59 -7.61 7.27
CA SER A 72 2.53 -8.75 7.26
C SER A 72 3.99 -8.32 7.41
N THR A 73 4.26 -7.03 7.27
CA THR A 73 5.57 -6.41 7.50
C THR A 73 5.37 -5.09 8.22
N GLY A 74 6.42 -4.62 8.89
CA GLY A 74 6.40 -3.29 9.47
C GLY A 74 7.79 -2.78 9.83
N PRO A 75 7.90 -1.48 10.18
CA PRO A 75 6.79 -0.54 10.25
C PRO A 75 6.24 -0.21 8.86
N LEU A 76 4.92 -0.01 8.74
CA LEU A 76 4.22 0.08 7.46
C LEU A 76 4.78 1.20 6.56
N ILE A 77 5.25 2.31 7.17
CA ILE A 77 5.86 3.42 6.44
C ILE A 77 7.16 3.05 5.71
N SER A 78 7.85 1.98 6.14
CA SER A 78 9.06 1.48 5.47
C SER A 78 8.78 0.86 4.11
N GLU A 79 7.53 0.51 3.82
CA GLU A 79 7.07 0.00 2.52
C GLU A 79 6.79 1.12 1.49
N ALA A 80 6.88 2.38 1.92
CA ALA A 80 6.58 3.54 1.08
C ALA A 80 7.86 4.19 0.52
N ARG A 81 7.88 4.45 -0.79
CA ARG A 81 8.98 5.12 -1.48
C ARG A 81 8.46 6.06 -2.57
N GLY A 82 8.86 7.33 -2.49
CA GLY A 82 8.37 8.36 -3.40
C GLY A 82 6.83 8.41 -3.44
N PRO A 83 6.20 8.38 -4.62
CA PRO A 83 4.75 8.43 -4.77
C PRO A 83 4.06 7.08 -4.61
N LEU A 84 4.75 6.00 -4.27
CA LEU A 84 4.21 4.64 -4.20
C LEU A 84 4.39 4.06 -2.79
N ILE A 85 3.37 3.36 -2.31
CA ILE A 85 3.52 2.34 -1.27
C ILE A 85 3.08 0.99 -1.84
N TYR A 86 3.89 -0.03 -1.59
CA TYR A 86 3.58 -1.43 -1.93
C TYR A 86 3.72 -2.26 -0.67
N PHE A 87 2.63 -2.76 -0.12
CA PHE A 87 2.63 -3.33 1.22
C PHE A 87 1.83 -4.65 1.31
N PRO A 88 2.35 -5.65 2.03
CA PRO A 88 1.68 -6.92 2.24
C PRO A 88 0.73 -6.87 3.46
N VAL A 89 -0.49 -7.40 3.27
CA VAL A 89 -1.47 -7.68 4.32
C VAL A 89 -1.64 -9.19 4.54
N ARG A 90 -1.98 -9.56 5.76
CA ARG A 90 -2.29 -10.93 6.16
C ARG A 90 -3.51 -11.41 5.39
N TRP A 91 -3.41 -12.61 4.80
CA TRP A 91 -4.49 -13.17 3.99
C TRP A 91 -5.83 -13.25 4.74
N SER A 92 -5.81 -13.56 6.04
CA SER A 92 -6.99 -13.64 6.90
C SER A 92 -7.75 -12.31 7.03
N MET A 93 -7.05 -11.17 6.90
CA MET A 93 -7.62 -9.82 7.03
C MET A 93 -7.68 -9.09 5.69
N ALA A 94 -7.21 -9.71 4.60
CA ALA A 94 -7.05 -9.06 3.30
C ALA A 94 -8.35 -8.43 2.78
N VAL A 95 -9.50 -9.08 2.98
CA VAL A 95 -10.79 -8.56 2.51
C VAL A 95 -11.13 -7.22 3.19
N GLU A 96 -11.03 -7.16 4.51
CA GLU A 96 -11.34 -5.94 5.28
C GLU A 96 -10.27 -4.86 5.06
N ALA A 97 -8.99 -5.24 5.21
CA ALA A 97 -7.87 -4.32 5.09
C ALA A 97 -7.80 -3.68 3.70
N SER A 98 -8.00 -4.46 2.64
CA SER A 98 -7.98 -3.94 1.26
C SER A 98 -9.18 -3.07 0.91
N ALA A 99 -10.36 -3.36 1.46
CA ALA A 99 -11.53 -2.50 1.27
C ALA A 99 -11.31 -1.15 1.95
N HIS A 100 -10.84 -1.14 3.20
CA HIS A 100 -10.57 0.10 3.92
C HIS A 100 -9.42 0.90 3.29
N ALA A 101 -8.34 0.24 2.88
CA ALA A 101 -7.23 0.89 2.19
C ALA A 101 -7.68 1.57 0.87
N ALA A 102 -8.58 0.93 0.11
CA ALA A 102 -9.15 1.52 -1.09
C ALA A 102 -10.01 2.76 -0.77
N GLU A 103 -10.84 2.69 0.27
CA GLU A 103 -11.66 3.82 0.73
C GLU A 103 -10.80 5.03 1.16
N VAL A 104 -9.78 4.79 1.99
CA VAL A 104 -8.86 5.84 2.46
C VAL A 104 -8.11 6.44 1.26
N ALA A 105 -7.57 5.61 0.37
CA ALA A 105 -6.90 6.07 -0.84
C ALA A 105 -7.82 6.93 -1.71
N SER A 106 -9.06 6.49 -1.95
CA SER A 106 -10.06 7.20 -2.73
C SER A 106 -10.38 8.57 -2.13
N SER A 107 -10.56 8.65 -0.80
CA SER A 107 -10.81 9.92 -0.10
C SER A 107 -9.66 10.93 -0.23
N MET A 108 -8.43 10.45 -0.45
CA MET A 108 -7.23 11.26 -0.64
C MET A 108 -6.90 11.51 -2.13
N GLY A 109 -7.71 10.99 -3.07
CA GLY A 109 -7.44 11.09 -4.50
C GLY A 109 -6.23 10.26 -4.96
N LEU A 110 -5.90 9.20 -4.22
CA LEU A 110 -4.87 8.22 -4.56
C LEU A 110 -5.46 7.06 -5.38
N ASN A 111 -4.59 6.38 -6.12
CA ASN A 111 -4.96 5.16 -6.83
C ASN A 111 -4.68 3.97 -5.94
N CYS A 112 -5.67 3.10 -5.72
CA CYS A 112 -5.49 1.82 -5.05
C CYS A 112 -5.63 0.70 -6.09
N TYR A 113 -4.64 -0.19 -6.15
CA TYR A 113 -4.58 -1.28 -7.11
C TYR A 113 -4.32 -2.59 -6.38
N ASP A 114 -4.98 -3.62 -6.86
CA ASP A 114 -4.84 -5.00 -6.43
C ASP A 114 -3.97 -5.74 -7.47
N PRO A 115 -2.69 -6.04 -7.17
CA PRO A 115 -1.80 -6.78 -8.08
C PRO A 115 -2.28 -8.20 -8.37
N GLN A 116 -3.00 -8.84 -7.45
CA GLN A 116 -3.49 -10.21 -7.58
C GLN A 116 -4.68 -10.27 -8.55
N ALA A 117 -5.63 -9.34 -8.42
CA ALA A 117 -6.77 -9.22 -9.33
C ALA A 117 -6.47 -8.41 -10.60
N ARG A 118 -5.33 -7.70 -10.61
CA ARG A 118 -4.86 -6.82 -11.69
C ARG A 118 -5.85 -5.71 -12.04
N GLN A 119 -6.44 -5.09 -11.02
CA GLN A 119 -7.48 -4.09 -11.20
C GLN A 119 -7.36 -2.95 -10.19
N LEU A 120 -7.85 -1.77 -10.57
CA LEU A 120 -8.07 -0.69 -9.62
C LEU A 120 -9.18 -1.10 -8.65
N ARG A 121 -8.95 -0.83 -7.36
CA ARG A 121 -9.99 -0.98 -6.36
C ARG A 121 -10.95 0.23 -6.44
N PRO A 122 -12.27 -0.01 -6.30
CA PRO A 122 -13.27 1.05 -6.32
C PRO A 122 -13.15 1.98 -5.12
#